data_AF-A0A945GLA1-F1
#
_entry.id   AF-A0A945GLA1-F1
#
_cell.length_a   1.000
_cell.length_b   1.000
_cell.length_c   1.000
_cell.angle_alpha   90.00
_cell.angle_beta   90.00
_cell.angle_gamma   90.00
#
_symmetry.space_group_name_H-M   'P 1'
#
loop_
_entity.id
_entity.type
_entity.pdbx_description
1 polymer ?
#
loop_
_entity_poly.entity_id
_entity_poly.type
_entity_poly.pdbx_seq_one_letter_code
_entity_poly.pdbx_strand_id
1 'polypeptide(L)'
;MSELIYRDVTLLLGPGAAVFPGDPSVAIQPFAQVENEGFNASALSCSLHTATHVDAPRHLDGEGMGVDRLSLEVLIGSVRVLDCRSQPQVDRDFLERSWEETERLLLRTGGGEALRRGEPGSGCLMGDGAAFLVEKGVALVGIDALSIDSLDEEELPVHRTLLPAGV
;
A
#
# COMPACT_ATOMS: atom_id res chain seq x y z
N MET A 1 26.00 -21.66 -3.36
CA MET A 1 25.00 -20.74 -2.79
C MET A 1 24.48 -19.90 -3.94
N SER A 2 23.18 -19.93 -4.22
CA SER A 2 22.59 -18.98 -5.17
C SER A 2 22.65 -17.57 -4.58
N GLU A 3 22.99 -16.59 -5.40
CA GLU A 3 23.01 -15.18 -5.01
C GLU A 3 21.58 -14.70 -4.72
N LEU A 4 21.41 -13.94 -3.64
CA LEU A 4 20.13 -13.31 -3.31
C LEU A 4 19.93 -12.09 -4.21
N ILE A 5 18.79 -12.03 -4.90
CA ILE A 5 18.41 -10.90 -5.74
C ILE A 5 17.38 -10.07 -4.98
N TYR A 6 17.70 -8.80 -4.73
CA TYR A 6 16.76 -7.83 -4.18
C TYR A 6 16.07 -7.07 -5.32
N ARG A 7 14.76 -6.89 -5.20
CA ARG A 7 13.97 -6.04 -6.11
C ARG A 7 13.35 -4.93 -5.29
N ASP A 8 13.65 -3.70 -5.67
CA ASP A 8 12.92 -2.55 -5.16
C ASP A 8 11.52 -2.53 -5.79
N VAL A 9 10.50 -2.53 -4.94
CA VAL A 9 9.09 -2.47 -5.31
C VAL A 9 8.43 -1.20 -4.76
N THR A 10 9.24 -0.25 -4.28
CA THR A 10 8.76 1.00 -3.72
C THR A 10 8.60 2.10 -4.78
N LEU A 11 7.71 3.05 -4.50
CA LEU A 11 7.57 4.29 -5.27
C LEU A 11 8.47 5.38 -4.69
N LEU A 12 9.00 6.23 -5.57
CA LEU A 12 9.81 7.38 -5.15
C LEU A 12 8.98 8.34 -4.30
N LEU A 13 9.44 8.63 -3.08
CA LEU A 13 8.87 9.67 -2.23
C LEU A 13 9.53 11.02 -2.56
N GLY A 14 8.76 11.95 -3.12
CA GLY A 14 9.26 13.28 -3.46
C GLY A 14 8.17 14.18 -4.04
N PRO A 15 8.50 15.46 -4.31
CA PRO A 15 7.59 16.37 -4.98
C PRO A 15 7.09 15.75 -6.31
N GLY A 16 5.78 15.77 -6.51
CA GLY A 16 5.13 15.17 -7.69
C GLY A 16 4.73 13.69 -7.53
N ALA A 17 5.02 13.06 -6.39
CA ALA A 17 4.41 11.77 -6.06
C ALA A 17 2.88 11.88 -6.09
N ALA A 18 2.21 10.85 -6.61
CA ALA A 18 0.75 10.75 -6.52
C ALA A 18 0.34 10.73 -5.06
N VAL A 19 -0.67 11.53 -4.70
CA VAL A 19 -1.28 11.59 -3.38
C VAL A 19 -2.77 11.37 -3.51
N PHE A 20 -3.40 10.91 -2.43
CA PHE A 20 -4.86 10.82 -2.37
C PHE A 20 -5.49 12.21 -2.61
N PRO A 21 -6.59 12.33 -3.35
CA PRO A 21 -7.24 13.63 -3.56
C PRO A 21 -7.59 14.33 -2.23
N GLY A 22 -7.01 15.52 -2.02
CA GLY A 22 -7.18 16.32 -0.80
C GLY A 22 -6.02 16.23 0.20
N ASP A 23 -5.13 15.24 0.06
CA ASP A 23 -3.96 15.11 0.92
C ASP A 23 -2.87 16.16 0.64
N PRO A 24 -2.05 16.52 1.65
CA PRO A 24 -0.91 17.39 1.45
C PRO A 24 0.13 16.74 0.53
N SER A 25 0.58 17.50 -0.48
CA SER A 25 1.71 17.08 -1.33
C SER A 25 3.01 16.98 -0.54
N VAL A 26 3.96 16.19 -1.05
CA VAL A 26 5.31 16.06 -0.48
C VAL A 26 6.07 17.38 -0.62
N ALA A 27 6.53 17.91 0.50
CA ALA A 27 7.39 19.08 0.57
C ALA A 27 8.75 18.71 1.19
N ILE A 28 9.82 19.03 0.47
CA ILE A 28 11.20 18.92 0.96
C ILE A 28 11.78 20.33 1.01
N GLN A 29 12.09 20.82 2.20
CA GLN A 29 12.60 22.17 2.43
C GLN A 29 14.04 22.11 2.95
N PRO A 30 15.05 22.48 2.13
CA PRO A 30 16.42 22.64 2.59
C PRO A 30 16.52 23.76 3.64
N PHE A 31 17.28 23.52 4.70
CA PHE A 31 17.58 24.53 5.73
C PHE A 31 19.07 24.66 6.07
N ALA A 32 19.91 23.77 5.55
CA ALA A 32 21.37 23.88 5.61
C ALA A 32 21.98 23.39 4.29
N GLN A 33 23.02 24.07 3.84
CA GLN A 33 23.80 23.77 2.65
C GLN A 33 25.28 23.65 2.99
N VAL A 34 25.98 22.72 2.33
CA VAL A 34 27.41 22.45 2.60
C VAL A 34 28.26 23.70 2.50
N GLU A 35 27.95 24.60 1.57
CA GLU A 35 28.69 25.83 1.31
C GLU A 35 28.68 26.81 2.49
N ASN A 36 27.62 26.80 3.30
CA ASN A 36 27.43 27.77 4.39
C ASN A 36 27.59 27.11 5.77
N GLU A 37 27.06 25.90 5.96
CA GLU A 37 27.03 25.20 7.24
C GLU A 37 27.98 23.99 7.32
N GLY A 38 28.57 23.55 6.21
CA GLY A 38 29.43 22.37 6.15
C GLY A 38 28.66 21.03 6.08
N PHE A 39 27.33 21.06 5.98
CA PHE A 39 26.48 19.88 5.77
C PHE A 39 25.19 20.26 5.01
N ASN A 40 24.55 19.27 4.38
CA ASN A 40 23.21 19.44 3.81
C ASN A 40 22.16 18.90 4.78
N ALA A 41 21.11 19.66 5.02
CA ALA A 41 19.95 19.17 5.77
C ALA A 41 18.64 19.78 5.25
N SER A 42 17.59 18.97 5.29
CA SER A 42 16.25 19.30 4.81
C SER A 42 15.19 18.81 5.77
N ALA A 43 14.07 19.53 5.85
CA ALA A 43 12.83 19.06 6.45
C ALA A 43 11.95 18.37 5.39
N LEU A 44 11.27 17.30 5.78
CA LEU A 44 10.30 16.57 4.97
C LEU A 44 8.91 16.70 5.62
N SER A 45 7.90 17.05 4.83
CA SER A 45 6.49 17.02 5.21
C SER A 45 5.69 16.29 4.13
N CYS A 46 4.92 15.28 4.51
CA CYS A 46 4.07 14.51 3.61
C CYS A 46 2.88 13.88 4.35
N SER A 47 1.86 13.46 3.61
CA SER A 47 0.87 12.50 4.14
C SER A 47 1.55 11.16 4.44
N LEU A 48 1.08 10.46 5.47
CA LEU A 48 1.53 9.09 5.77
C LEU A 48 1.05 8.08 4.72
N HIS A 49 0.05 8.44 3.91
CA HIS A 49 -0.50 7.66 2.81
C HIS A 49 0.09 8.06 1.45
N THR A 50 1.36 8.48 1.44
CA THR A 50 2.08 8.84 0.19
C THR A 50 3.07 7.77 -0.22
N ALA A 51 3.12 7.46 -1.51
CA ALA A 51 3.99 6.42 -2.08
C ALA A 51 3.72 5.04 -1.43
N THR A 52 4.73 4.17 -1.35
CA THR A 52 4.58 2.82 -0.78
C THR A 52 4.55 2.91 0.75
N HIS A 53 3.43 2.55 1.35
CA HIS A 53 3.17 2.64 2.79
C HIS A 53 2.36 1.44 3.29
N VAL A 54 2.08 1.42 4.59
CA VAL A 54 1.21 0.43 5.24
C VAL A 54 0.24 1.15 6.16
N ASP A 55 -0.98 0.63 6.23
CA ASP A 55 -1.99 1.11 7.15
C ASP A 55 -2.04 0.25 8.41
N ALA A 56 -2.47 0.86 9.50
CA ALA A 56 -2.78 0.18 10.74
C ALA A 56 -4.24 0.46 11.11
N PRO A 57 -4.86 -0.32 12.02
CA PRO A 57 -6.25 -0.10 12.44
C PRO A 57 -6.57 1.35 12.85
N ARG A 58 -5.58 2.09 13.37
CA ARG A 58 -5.70 3.51 13.67
C ARG A 58 -6.16 4.39 12.51
N HIS A 59 -5.94 3.97 11.26
CA HIS A 59 -6.40 4.68 10.07
C HIS A 59 -7.93 4.92 10.10
N LEU A 60 -8.70 3.96 10.61
CA LEU A 60 -10.17 4.06 10.67
C LEU A 60 -10.75 4.07 12.10
N ASP A 61 -9.93 3.84 13.12
CA ASP A 61 -10.32 3.81 14.52
C ASP A 61 -9.38 4.67 15.36
N GLY A 62 -9.86 5.76 15.97
CA GLY A 62 -9.03 6.68 16.77
C GLY A 62 -8.30 5.99 17.94
N GLU A 63 -8.88 4.92 18.48
CA GLU A 63 -8.28 4.12 19.56
C GLU A 63 -7.55 2.87 19.04
N GLY A 64 -7.58 2.67 17.72
CA GLY A 64 -6.97 1.56 17.03
C GLY A 64 -5.45 1.48 17.20
N MET A 65 -4.92 0.28 16.91
CA MET A 65 -3.49 0.02 16.91
C MET A 65 -2.78 0.90 15.86
N GLY A 66 -1.69 1.54 16.26
CA GLY A 66 -0.83 2.34 15.39
C GLY A 66 0.26 1.49 14.73
N VAL A 67 0.87 2.01 13.67
CA VAL A 67 1.93 1.34 12.91
C VAL A 67 3.15 0.95 13.78
N ASP A 68 3.41 1.71 14.84
CA ASP A 68 4.48 1.49 15.82
C ASP A 68 4.33 0.19 16.62
N ARG A 69 3.14 -0.42 16.60
CA ARG A 69 2.81 -1.64 17.34
C ARG A 69 2.51 -2.84 16.44
N LEU A 70 2.59 -2.69 15.11
CA LEU A 70 2.41 -3.81 14.18
C LEU A 70 3.53 -4.85 14.38
N SER A 71 3.16 -6.14 14.33
CA SER A 71 4.14 -7.21 14.38
C SER A 71 4.96 -7.25 13.10
N LEU A 72 6.29 -7.22 13.23
CA LEU A 72 7.20 -7.38 12.08
C LEU A 72 7.04 -8.74 11.39
N GLU A 73 6.54 -9.76 12.10
CA GLU A 73 6.25 -11.06 11.52
C GLU A 73 5.17 -10.97 10.44
N VAL A 74 4.22 -10.04 10.54
CA VAL A 74 3.24 -9.79 9.49
C VAL A 74 3.91 -9.18 8.26
N LEU A 75 4.84 -8.24 8.46
CA LEU A 75 5.48 -7.45 7.41
C LEU A 75 6.65 -8.16 6.70
N ILE A 76 7.18 -9.24 7.28
CA ILE A 76 8.38 -9.93 6.78
C ILE A 76 8.07 -11.42 6.61
N GLY A 77 8.13 -11.91 5.37
CA GLY A 77 7.98 -13.34 5.10
C GLY A 77 7.76 -13.64 3.62
N SER A 78 7.42 -14.90 3.35
CA SER A 78 7.03 -15.34 2.01
C SER A 78 5.77 -14.60 1.56
N VAL A 79 5.78 -14.17 0.30
CA VAL A 79 4.70 -13.41 -0.31
C VAL A 79 4.44 -13.93 -1.72
N ARG A 80 3.16 -14.02 -2.08
CA ARG A 80 2.74 -14.30 -3.46
C ARG A 80 2.39 -13.00 -4.16
N VAL A 81 2.85 -12.83 -5.39
CA VAL A 81 2.41 -11.74 -6.28
C VAL A 81 1.41 -12.31 -7.27
N LEU A 82 0.17 -11.85 -7.22
CA LEU A 82 -0.89 -12.25 -8.14
C LEU A 82 -1.07 -11.18 -9.22
N ASP A 83 -0.92 -11.58 -10.48
CA ASP A 83 -1.15 -10.72 -11.63
C ASP A 83 -2.65 -10.55 -11.88
N CYS A 84 -3.19 -9.37 -11.57
CA CYS A 84 -4.59 -9.02 -11.66
C CYS A 84 -4.88 -8.08 -12.82
N ARG A 85 -3.92 -7.83 -13.73
CA ARG A 85 -4.07 -6.82 -14.80
C ARG A 85 -5.22 -7.09 -15.77
N SER A 86 -5.64 -8.36 -15.91
CA SER A 86 -6.83 -8.71 -16.71
C SER A 86 -8.15 -8.35 -16.03
N GLN A 87 -8.13 -8.12 -14.71
CA GLN A 87 -9.30 -7.79 -13.90
C GLN A 87 -8.84 -6.91 -12.70
N PRO A 88 -8.60 -5.61 -12.93
CA PRO A 88 -8.02 -4.71 -11.93
C PRO A 88 -8.96 -4.35 -10.77
N GLN A 89 -10.26 -4.64 -10.91
CA GLN A 89 -11.23 -4.68 -9.81
C GLN A 89 -11.32 -6.14 -9.33
N VAL A 90 -10.55 -6.46 -8.30
CA VAL A 90 -10.32 -7.84 -7.86
C VAL A 90 -11.47 -8.29 -6.97
N ASP A 91 -12.31 -9.19 -7.46
CA ASP A 91 -13.44 -9.76 -6.71
C ASP A 91 -13.14 -11.17 -6.18
N ARG A 92 -14.09 -11.73 -5.42
CA ARG A 92 -14.01 -13.10 -4.93
C ARG A 92 -13.84 -14.11 -6.05
N ASP A 93 -14.64 -14.01 -7.11
CA ASP A 93 -14.63 -14.96 -8.22
C ASP A 93 -13.25 -15.04 -8.90
N PHE A 94 -12.56 -13.90 -9.07
CA PHE A 94 -11.19 -13.88 -9.58
C PHE A 94 -10.20 -14.53 -8.63
N LEU A 95 -10.30 -14.21 -7.33
CA LEU A 95 -9.43 -14.78 -6.31
C LEU A 95 -9.60 -16.29 -6.20
N GLU A 96 -10.83 -16.82 -6.19
CA GLU A 96 -11.12 -18.26 -6.13
C GLU A 96 -10.50 -19.04 -7.29
N ARG A 97 -10.61 -18.51 -8.51
CA ARG A 97 -10.04 -19.13 -9.72
C ARG A 97 -8.51 -19.13 -9.73
N SER A 98 -7.90 -18.19 -9.01
CA SER A 98 -6.46 -17.94 -9.03
C SER A 98 -5.79 -18.26 -7.69
N TRP A 99 -6.51 -18.87 -6.76
CA TRP A 99 -6.05 -19.04 -5.37
C TRP A 99 -4.95 -20.09 -5.26
N GLU A 100 -3.91 -19.74 -4.52
CA GLU A 100 -2.91 -20.65 -4.00
C GLU A 100 -2.65 -20.25 -2.55
N GLU A 101 -2.57 -21.22 -1.65
CA GLU A 101 -2.38 -20.99 -0.21
C GLU A 101 -1.17 -20.09 0.05
N THR A 102 -1.40 -18.97 0.73
CA THR A 102 -0.39 -17.97 1.01
C THR A 102 -0.75 -17.15 2.25
N GLU A 103 0.28 -16.74 3.00
CA GLU A 103 0.10 -15.86 4.17
C GLU A 103 0.05 -14.38 3.78
N ARG A 104 0.69 -14.00 2.67
CA ARG A 104 0.85 -12.60 2.24
C ARG A 104 0.64 -12.52 0.74
N LEU A 105 -0.18 -11.58 0.30
CA LEU A 105 -0.58 -11.44 -1.08
C LEU A 105 -0.33 -10.02 -1.58
N LEU A 106 0.34 -9.86 -2.71
CA LEU A 106 0.42 -8.59 -3.44
C LEU A 106 -0.40 -8.69 -4.72
N LEU A 107 -1.37 -7.80 -4.88
CA LEU A 107 -2.23 -7.68 -6.04
C LEU A 107 -1.59 -6.71 -7.03
N ARG A 108 -1.16 -7.22 -8.19
CA ARG A 108 -0.64 -6.40 -9.29
C ARG A 108 -1.78 -6.10 -10.27
N THR A 109 -2.45 -4.98 -10.07
CA THR A 109 -3.57 -4.50 -10.91
C THR A 109 -3.10 -3.70 -12.12
N GLY A 110 -1.85 -3.21 -12.11
CA GLY A 110 -1.31 -2.32 -13.13
C GLY A 110 -1.35 -0.83 -12.73
N GLY A 111 -1.99 -0.49 -11.62
CA GLY A 111 -2.03 0.88 -11.09
C GLY A 111 -0.62 1.44 -10.78
N GLY A 112 0.36 0.59 -10.47
CA GLY A 112 1.72 1.02 -10.15
C GLY A 112 2.42 1.75 -11.30
N GLU A 113 2.03 1.51 -12.55
CA GLU A 113 2.56 2.25 -13.70
C GLU A 113 2.01 3.68 -13.76
N ALA A 114 0.75 3.89 -13.38
CA ALA A 114 0.15 5.21 -13.25
C ALA A 114 0.75 5.98 -12.08
N LEU A 115 0.91 5.34 -10.92
CA LEU A 115 1.53 5.94 -9.73
C LEU A 115 2.94 6.45 -10.02
N ARG A 116 3.74 5.70 -10.80
CA ARG A 116 5.07 6.13 -11.25
C ARG A 116 5.07 7.37 -12.14
N ARG A 117 3.95 7.68 -12.79
CA ARG A 117 3.77 8.92 -13.57
C ARG A 117 3.14 10.06 -12.75
N GLY A 118 2.87 9.84 -11.46
CA GLY A 118 2.15 10.81 -10.61
C GLY A 118 0.64 10.80 -10.82
N GLU A 119 0.10 9.75 -11.42
CA GLU A 119 -1.34 9.57 -11.66
C GLU A 119 -1.92 8.56 -10.63
N PRO A 120 -3.20 8.67 -10.24
CA PRO A 120 -3.77 7.85 -9.16
C PRO A 120 -3.91 6.35 -9.47
N GLY A 121 -3.97 5.96 -10.76
CA GLY A 121 -4.24 4.57 -11.17
C GLY A 121 -5.70 4.15 -10.95
N SER A 122 -6.04 2.90 -11.26
CA SER A 122 -7.45 2.43 -11.29
C SER A 122 -7.65 0.96 -10.86
N GLY A 123 -6.88 0.47 -9.90
CA GLY A 123 -7.04 -0.88 -9.35
C GLY A 123 -7.59 -0.86 -7.92
N CYS A 124 -8.41 -1.84 -7.56
CA CYS A 124 -8.94 -2.00 -6.21
C CYS A 124 -9.26 -3.48 -5.91
N LEU A 125 -9.43 -3.78 -4.63
CA LEU A 125 -10.07 -5.00 -4.13
C LEU A 125 -11.56 -4.72 -3.94
N MET A 126 -12.42 -5.68 -4.23
CA MET A 126 -13.85 -5.60 -3.97
C MET A 126 -14.15 -6.18 -2.59
N GLY A 127 -15.24 -5.74 -1.95
CA GLY A 127 -15.56 -6.13 -0.57
C GLY A 127 -15.74 -7.65 -0.37
N ASP A 128 -16.27 -8.37 -1.35
CA ASP A 128 -16.39 -9.83 -1.34
C ASP A 128 -15.03 -10.55 -1.47
N GLY A 129 -14.10 -9.94 -2.20
CA GLY A 129 -12.70 -10.34 -2.29
C GLY A 129 -11.96 -10.13 -0.96
N ALA A 130 -12.19 -9.00 -0.29
CA ALA A 130 -11.65 -8.75 1.05
C ALA A 130 -12.13 -9.81 2.06
N ALA A 131 -13.43 -10.10 2.07
CA ALA A 131 -14.01 -11.15 2.91
C ALA A 131 -13.37 -12.52 2.62
N PHE A 132 -13.15 -12.84 1.33
CA PHE A 132 -12.46 -14.08 0.95
C PHE A 132 -11.03 -14.17 1.49
N LEU A 133 -10.25 -13.08 1.44
CA LEU A 133 -8.88 -13.09 1.97
C LEU A 133 -8.85 -13.31 3.49
N VAL A 134 -9.81 -12.72 4.23
CA VAL A 134 -9.99 -12.97 5.67
C VAL A 134 -10.35 -14.43 5.94
N GLU A 135 -11.29 -15.01 5.17
CA GLU A 135 -11.67 -16.43 5.28
C GLU A 135 -10.47 -17.37 5.05
N LYS A 136 -9.53 -16.97 4.18
CA LYS A 136 -8.29 -17.71 3.90
C LYS A 136 -7.17 -17.49 4.93
N GLY A 137 -7.37 -16.61 5.90
CA GLY A 137 -6.36 -16.33 6.93
C GLY A 137 -5.12 -15.63 6.38
N VAL A 138 -5.27 -14.82 5.33
CA VAL A 138 -4.21 -13.93 4.85
C VAL A 138 -3.85 -12.95 5.98
N ALA A 139 -2.57 -12.78 6.24
CA ALA A 139 -2.05 -11.88 7.26
C ALA A 139 -1.66 -10.50 6.70
N LEU A 140 -1.44 -10.40 5.39
CA LEU A 140 -1.13 -9.14 4.71
C LEU A 140 -1.63 -9.17 3.27
N VAL A 141 -2.33 -8.11 2.88
CA VAL A 141 -2.59 -7.83 1.46
C VAL A 141 -2.04 -6.46 1.07
N GLY A 142 -1.32 -6.41 -0.05
CA GLY A 142 -0.87 -5.17 -0.66
C GLY A 142 -1.41 -5.03 -2.08
N ILE A 143 -1.51 -3.81 -2.57
CA ILE A 143 -2.00 -3.48 -3.90
C ILE A 143 -1.13 -2.37 -4.52
N ASP A 144 -1.00 -2.36 -5.85
CA ASP A 144 -0.29 -1.31 -6.58
C ASP A 144 -1.22 -0.13 -6.96
N ALA A 145 -1.94 0.43 -5.98
CA ALA A 145 -2.87 1.56 -6.14
C ALA A 145 -2.72 2.54 -4.95
N LEU A 146 -3.31 3.75 -5.05
CA LEU A 146 -3.32 4.72 -3.93
C LEU A 146 -4.07 4.20 -2.69
N SER A 147 -5.08 3.36 -2.91
CA SER A 147 -5.94 2.76 -1.90
C SER A 147 -6.28 1.34 -2.33
N ILE A 148 -6.59 0.47 -1.36
CA ILE A 148 -7.13 -0.86 -1.65
C ILE A 148 -8.62 -0.82 -1.98
N ASP A 149 -9.33 0.20 -1.49
CA ASP A 149 -10.68 0.54 -1.92
C ASP A 149 -10.65 1.31 -3.25
N SER A 150 -11.77 1.28 -3.97
CA SER A 150 -11.97 2.16 -5.12
C SER A 150 -11.90 3.63 -4.68
N LEU A 151 -11.38 4.52 -5.55
CA LEU A 151 -11.34 5.96 -5.27
C LEU A 151 -12.73 6.59 -5.16
N ASP A 152 -13.76 5.90 -5.67
CA ASP A 152 -15.16 6.33 -5.60
C ASP A 152 -15.87 5.86 -4.31
N GLU A 153 -15.20 5.03 -3.47
CA GLU A 153 -15.79 4.44 -2.27
C GLU A 153 -15.41 5.23 -1.00
N GLU A 154 -16.25 6.19 -0.63
CA GLU A 154 -16.03 7.02 0.56
C GLU A 154 -16.14 6.24 1.88
N GLU A 155 -16.85 5.11 1.88
CA GLU A 155 -17.08 4.29 3.06
C GLU A 155 -15.98 3.25 3.32
N LEU A 156 -14.95 3.16 2.47
CA LEU A 156 -13.78 2.30 2.65
C LEU A 156 -14.12 0.84 3.09
N PRO A 157 -15.05 0.15 2.41
CA PRO A 157 -15.55 -1.16 2.83
C PRO A 157 -14.45 -2.23 2.95
N VAL A 158 -13.41 -2.16 2.11
CA VAL A 158 -12.30 -3.11 2.16
C VAL A 158 -11.45 -2.87 3.39
N HIS A 159 -11.04 -1.64 3.68
CA HIS A 159 -10.29 -1.35 4.91
C HIS A 159 -11.07 -1.76 6.15
N ARG A 160 -12.39 -1.50 6.18
CA ARG A 160 -13.27 -1.90 7.29
C ARG A 160 -13.44 -3.41 7.45
N THR A 161 -13.12 -4.17 6.41
CA THR A 161 -13.08 -5.64 6.46
C THR A 161 -11.72 -6.16 6.92
N LEU A 162 -10.62 -5.61 6.38
CA LEU A 162 -9.26 -6.12 6.58
C LEU A 162 -8.66 -5.69 7.93
N LEU A 163 -8.69 -4.39 8.26
CA LEU A 163 -7.99 -3.86 9.43
C LEU A 163 -8.48 -4.47 10.75
N PRO A 164 -9.79 -4.62 11.01
CA PRO A 164 -10.27 -5.25 12.25
C PRO A 164 -9.98 -6.75 12.29
N ALA A 165 -9.80 -7.41 11.15
CA ALA A 165 -9.43 -8.81 11.04
C ALA A 165 -7.91 -9.04 11.23
N GLY A 166 -7.12 -7.96 11.32
CA GLY A 166 -5.67 -8.03 11.49
C GLY A 166 -4.92 -8.35 10.19
N VAL A 167 -5.51 -8.01 9.04
CA VAL A 167 -4.95 -8.18 7.68
C VAL A 167 -4.43 -6.86 7.14
#